data_AF-A0A948SVN0-F1
#
_entry.id   AF-A0A948SVN0-F1
#
_cell.length_a   1.000
_cell.length_b   1.000
_cell.length_c   1.000
_cell.angle_alpha   90.00
_cell.angle_beta   90.00
_cell.angle_gamma   90.00
#
_symmetry.space_group_name_H-M   'P 1'
#
loop_
_entity.id
_entity.type
_entity.pdbx_description
1 polymer ?
#
loop_
_entity_poly.entity_id
_entity_poly.type
_entity_poly.pdbx_seq_one_letter_code
_entity_poly.pdbx_strand_id
1 'polypeptide(L)'
;MTISESARYEMHTGLRNRLGEPVADTLMEHPPPSGWSDMAEKSDVEHLRNEVNKRLDSLVHGVWAAVGIFSAAFIALFSLIAARG
;
A
#
# COMPACT_ATOMS: atom_id res chain seq x y z
N MET A 1 13.32 -8.76 5.03
CA MET A 1 14.49 -9.25 5.79
C MET A 1 15.71 -8.59 5.18
N THR A 2 16.10 -7.45 5.75
CA THR A 2 17.19 -6.61 5.23
C THR A 2 18.50 -7.26 5.65
N ILE A 3 19.27 -7.79 4.70
CA ILE A 3 20.62 -8.24 4.98
C ILE A 3 21.40 -7.01 5.46
N SER A 4 21.90 -7.04 6.70
CA SER A 4 22.71 -5.95 7.22
C SER A 4 24.03 -5.86 6.45
N GLU A 5 24.61 -4.66 6.38
CA GLU A 5 25.90 -4.47 5.73
C GLU A 5 27.01 -5.31 6.37
N SER A 6 26.92 -5.57 7.68
CA SER A 6 27.82 -6.47 8.41
C SER A 6 27.75 -7.92 7.89
N ALA A 7 26.53 -8.46 7.72
CA ALA A 7 26.34 -9.81 7.22
C ALA A 7 26.81 -9.94 5.76
N ARG A 8 26.63 -8.88 4.96
CA ARG A 8 27.12 -8.80 3.59
C ARG A 8 28.66 -8.81 3.53
N TYR A 9 29.32 -8.09 4.44
CA TYR A 9 30.78 -8.05 4.53
C TYR A 9 31.38 -9.39 4.99
N GLU A 10 30.76 -10.03 5.99
CA GLU A 10 31.16 -11.35 6.47
C GLU A 10 31.04 -12.41 5.37
N MET A 11 29.95 -12.37 4.59
CA MET A 11 29.73 -13.26 3.45
C MET A 11 30.79 -13.05 2.36
N HIS A 12 31.06 -11.81 1.97
CA HIS A 12 32.09 -11.50 0.96
C HIS A 12 33.49 -11.95 1.41
N THR A 13 33.83 -11.73 2.68
CA THR A 13 35.08 -12.20 3.27
C THR A 13 35.19 -13.73 3.23
N GLY A 14 34.12 -14.44 3.58
CA GLY A 14 34.07 -15.90 3.48
C GLY A 14 34.22 -16.41 2.04
N LEU A 15 33.59 -15.73 1.08
CA LEU A 15 33.69 -16.06 -0.35
C LEU A 15 35.10 -15.83 -0.89
N ARG A 16 35.77 -14.72 -0.55
CA ARG A 16 37.16 -14.46 -0.95
C ARG A 16 38.10 -15.56 -0.46
N ASN A 17 37.93 -16.00 0.78
CA ASN A 17 38.74 -17.06 1.38
C ASN A 17 38.55 -18.44 0.72
N ARG A 18 37.40 -18.70 0.10
CA ARG A 18 37.04 -20.02 -0.46
C ARG A 18 37.16 -20.11 -1.97
N LEU A 19 36.76 -19.07 -2.68
CA LEU A 19 36.66 -19.03 -4.14
C LEU A 19 37.73 -18.15 -4.79
N GLY A 20 38.53 -17.47 -3.97
CA GLY A 20 39.46 -16.44 -4.44
C GLY A 20 38.75 -15.10 -4.65
N GLU A 21 39.56 -14.07 -4.60
CA GLU A 21 39.13 -12.67 -4.72
C GLU A 21 38.33 -12.38 -6.01
N PRO A 22 38.79 -12.78 -7.21
CA PRO A 22 38.11 -12.42 -8.45
C PRO A 22 36.67 -12.96 -8.56
N VAL A 23 36.44 -14.18 -8.06
CA VAL A 23 35.13 -14.84 -8.12
C VAL A 23 34.19 -14.27 -7.05
N ALA A 24 34.70 -14.00 -5.85
CA ALA A 24 33.93 -13.43 -4.77
C ALA A 24 33.50 -11.98 -5.06
N ASP A 25 34.38 -11.20 -5.70
CA ASP A 25 34.09 -9.83 -6.12
C ASP A 25 33.03 -9.83 -7.22
N THR A 26 33.14 -10.72 -8.22
CA THR A 26 32.12 -10.87 -9.29
C THR A 26 30.74 -11.21 -8.74
N LEU A 27 30.65 -12.06 -7.70
CA LEU A 27 29.38 -12.44 -7.08
C LEU A 27 28.72 -11.30 -6.30
N MET A 28 29.52 -10.37 -5.79
CA MET A 28 29.05 -9.17 -5.09
C MET A 28 28.76 -8.01 -6.04
N GLU A 29 29.46 -7.97 -7.17
CA GLU A 29 29.20 -7.09 -8.31
C GLU A 29 27.96 -7.48 -9.11
N HIS A 30 27.45 -8.71 -8.93
CA HIS A 30 26.12 -9.06 -9.39
C HIS A 30 25.07 -8.55 -8.40
N PRO A 31 24.39 -7.42 -8.68
CA PRO A 31 23.16 -7.12 -7.98
C PRO A 31 22.18 -8.28 -8.20
N PRO A 32 21.22 -8.51 -7.28
CA PRO A 32 20.11 -9.41 -7.57
C PRO A 32 19.55 -9.04 -8.94
N PRO A 33 19.31 -10.02 -9.83
CA PRO A 33 18.87 -9.75 -11.21
C PRO A 33 17.65 -8.84 -11.15
N SER A 34 17.84 -7.59 -11.59
CA SER A 34 16.84 -6.54 -11.83
C SER A 34 15.46 -6.77 -11.20
N GLY A 35 15.08 -5.99 -10.19
CA GLY A 35 13.70 -6.01 -9.68
C GLY A 35 13.47 -5.51 -8.26
N TRP A 36 14.51 -5.08 -7.53
CA TRP A 36 14.37 -4.51 -6.18
C TRP A 36 14.26 -2.98 -6.15
N SER A 37 14.63 -2.28 -7.23
CA SER A 37 14.34 -0.85 -7.39
C SER A 37 12.86 -0.56 -7.64
N ASP A 38 12.16 -1.55 -8.21
CA ASP A 38 10.73 -1.49 -8.52
C ASP A 38 9.88 -2.10 -7.39
N MET A 39 10.52 -2.58 -6.33
CA MET A 39 9.80 -3.01 -5.14
C MET A 39 9.26 -1.78 -4.45
N ALA A 40 7.93 -1.63 -4.51
CA ALA A 40 7.21 -0.66 -3.71
C ALA A 40 7.71 -0.73 -2.26
N GLU A 41 8.18 0.40 -1.75
CA GLU A 41 8.55 0.49 -0.36
C GLU A 41 7.29 0.30 0.50
N LYS A 42 7.46 -0.11 1.75
CA LYS A 42 6.35 -0.18 2.71
C LYS A 42 5.57 1.15 2.79
N SER A 43 6.28 2.28 2.63
CA SER A 43 5.71 3.63 2.58
C SER A 43 4.77 3.81 1.38
N ASP A 44 5.10 3.28 0.21
CA ASP A 44 4.25 3.33 -1.00
C ASP A 44 2.94 2.56 -0.78
N VAL A 45 3.02 1.38 -0.17
CA VAL A 45 1.84 0.57 0.17
C VAL A 45 0.96 1.28 1.21
N GLU A 46 1.58 1.92 2.20
CA GLU A 46 0.88 2.70 3.22
C GLU A 46 0.21 3.94 2.61
N HIS A 47 0.89 4.61 1.67
CA HIS A 47 0.34 5.73 0.92
C HIS A 47 -0.87 5.31 0.09
N LEU A 48 -0.76 4.21 -0.66
CA LEU A 48 -1.88 3.65 -1.45
C LEU A 48 -3.05 3.25 -0.55
N ARG A 49 -2.79 2.62 0.60
CA ARG A 49 -3.82 2.26 1.58
C ARG A 49 -4.58 3.49 2.06
N ASN A 50 -3.86 4.56 2.41
CA ASN A 50 -4.46 5.79 2.90
C ASN A 50 -5.31 6.49 1.83
N GLU A 51 -4.83 6.50 0.59
CA GLU A 51 -5.57 7.07 -0.55
C GLU A 51 -6.86 6.30 -0.85
N VAL A 52 -6.80 4.95 -0.85
CA VAL A 52 -7.97 4.11 -1.04
C VAL A 52 -9.01 4.31 0.07
N ASN A 53 -8.58 4.35 1.33
CA ASN A 53 -9.48 4.57 2.47
C ASN A 53 -10.21 5.92 2.35
N LYS A 54 -9.49 7.00 2.02
CA LYS A 54 -10.10 8.32 1.84
C LYS A 54 -11.18 8.34 0.76
N ARG A 55 -10.94 7.66 -0.37
CA ARG A 55 -11.92 7.56 -1.45
C ARG A 55 -13.16 6.78 -1.03
N LEU A 56 -12.96 5.67 -0.32
CA LEU A 56 -14.06 4.85 0.20
C LEU A 56 -14.89 5.63 1.22
N ASP A 57 -14.24 6.33 2.14
CA ASP A 57 -14.92 7.18 3.12
C ASP A 57 -15.74 8.27 2.43
N SER A 58 -15.20 8.92 1.39
CA SER A 58 -15.92 9.92 0.62
C SER A 58 -17.16 9.35 -0.07
N LEU A 59 -17.06 8.16 -0.67
CA LEU A 59 -18.19 7.47 -1.29
C LEU A 59 -19.27 7.11 -0.27
N VAL A 60 -18.86 6.55 0.88
CA VAL A 60 -19.78 6.18 1.96
C VAL A 60 -20.53 7.41 2.48
N HIS A 61 -19.83 8.53 2.72
CA HIS A 61 -20.48 9.77 3.11
C HIS A 61 -21.48 10.27 2.06
N GLY A 62 -21.14 10.20 0.77
CA GLY A 62 -22.04 10.58 -0.31
C GLY A 62 -23.31 9.72 -0.36
N VAL A 63 -23.17 8.40 -0.18
CA VAL A 63 -24.31 7.48 -0.13
C VAL A 63 -25.22 7.79 1.06
N TRP A 64 -24.65 7.97 2.26
CA TRP A 64 -25.45 8.32 3.44
C TRP A 64 -26.17 9.65 3.31
N ALA A 65 -25.52 10.66 2.71
CA ALA A 65 -26.15 11.93 2.42
C ALA A 65 -27.36 11.76 1.47
N ALA A 66 -27.20 11.00 0.39
CA ALA A 66 -28.29 10.73 -0.54
C ALA A 66 -29.46 9.98 0.14
N VAL A 67 -29.17 8.92 0.90
CA VAL A 67 -30.17 8.16 1.65
C VAL A 67 -30.93 9.06 2.64
N GLY A 68 -30.21 9.93 3.36
CA GLY A 68 -30.82 10.89 4.28
C GLY A 68 -31.78 11.86 3.58
N ILE A 69 -31.40 12.39 2.42
CA ILE A 69 -32.24 13.30 1.62
C ILE A 69 -33.52 12.59 1.15
N PHE A 70 -33.40 11.38 0.59
CA PHE A 70 -34.56 10.62 0.14
C PHE A 70 -35.50 10.27 1.29
N SER A 71 -34.97 9.89 2.45
CA SER A 71 -35.76 9.63 3.66
C SER A 71 -36.54 10.88 4.10
N ALA A 72 -35.87 12.03 4.18
CA ALA A 72 -36.53 13.29 4.57
C ALA A 72 -37.63 13.70 3.58
N ALA A 73 -37.38 13.58 2.27
CA ALA A 73 -38.37 13.87 1.23
C ALA A 73 -39.57 12.92 1.32
N PHE A 74 -39.34 11.63 1.59
CA PHE A 74 -40.39 10.63 1.75
C PHE A 74 -41.26 10.92 2.98
N ILE A 75 -40.65 11.25 4.12
CA ILE A 75 -41.37 11.62 5.35
C ILE A 75 -42.23 12.87 5.11
N ALA A 76 -41.69 13.89 4.44
CA ALA A 76 -42.42 15.11 4.12
C ALA A 76 -43.62 14.85 3.19
N LEU A 77 -43.43 14.03 2.15
CA LEU A 77 -44.49 13.65 1.22
C LEU A 77 -45.61 12.86 1.93
N PHE A 78 -45.23 11.88 2.76
CA PHE A 78 -46.19 11.10 3.53
C PHE A 78 -47.00 11.97 4.50
N SER A 79 -46.33 12.88 5.20
CA SER A 79 -46.97 13.83 6.13
C SER A 79 -47.97 14.75 5.41
N LEU A 80 -47.64 15.20 4.20
CA LEU A 80 -48.53 16.05 3.40
C LEU A 80 -49.79 15.31 2.93
N ILE A 81 -49.65 14.03 2.55
CA ILE A 81 -50.78 13.18 2.14
C ILE A 81 -51.69 12.91 3.33
N ALA A 82 -51.11 12.56 4.49
CA ALA A 82 -51.86 12.30 5.72
C ALA A 82 -52.63 13.53 6.22
N ALA A 83 -52.12 14.74 6.01
CA ALA A 83 -52.78 15.98 6.42
C ALA A 83 -53.97 16.39 5.51
N ARG A 84 -54.13 15.74 4.35
CA ARG A 84 -55.12 16.11 3.32
C ARG A 84 -56.22 15.06 3.14
N GLY A 85 -56.09 13.91 3.77
CA GLY A 85 -57.05 12.79 3.76
C GLY A 85 -57.91 12.71 5.02
#